data_AF-A0AAD0TR86-F1
#
_entry.id   AF-A0AAD0TR86-F1
#
_cell.length_a   1.000
_cell.length_b   1.000
_cell.length_c   1.000
_cell.angle_alpha   90.00
_cell.angle_beta   90.00
_cell.angle_gamma   90.00
#
_symmetry.space_group_name_H-M   'P 1'
#
loop_
_entity.id
_entity.type
_entity.pdbx_description
1 polymer ?
#
loop_
_entity_poly.entity_id
_entity_poly.type
_entity_poly.pdbx_seq_one_letter_code
_entity_poly.pdbx_strand_id
1 'polypeptide(L)'
;MDFVDLTPIVLTHTPLGTRGSTPRIHDWQLDWKKLACLIDDNQDVMTQVEAGLAEDWLNTHGTIWDNVQGYHRYPNDRREFDDTVFWAASTWATPAIVVTFHNELSRAFSCYRLGSDPDFHYLGPLGNAY
;
A
#
# COMPACT_ATOMS: atom_id res chain seq x y z
N MET A 1 13.98 9.30 5.28
CA MET A 1 13.99 8.27 4.23
C MET A 1 13.48 8.91 2.96
N ASP A 2 14.14 8.68 1.83
CA ASP A 2 13.79 9.32 0.55
C ASP A 2 13.23 8.28 -0.43
N PHE A 3 12.49 8.72 -1.45
CA PHE A 3 12.01 7.88 -2.56
C PHE A 3 13.15 7.24 -3.35
N VAL A 4 14.35 7.83 -3.32
CA VAL A 4 15.57 7.22 -3.90
C VAL A 4 15.94 5.92 -3.20
N ASP A 5 15.53 5.73 -1.94
CA ASP A 5 15.75 4.51 -1.16
C ASP A 5 14.72 3.41 -1.46
N LEU A 6 13.71 3.71 -2.28
CA LEU A 6 12.69 2.77 -2.72
C LEU A 6 13.01 2.22 -4.11
N THR A 7 12.69 0.94 -4.34
CA THR A 7 12.81 0.34 -5.66
C THR A 7 11.55 0.66 -6.47
N PRO A 8 11.66 1.42 -7.58
CA PRO A 8 10.51 1.68 -8.45
C PRO A 8 10.03 0.38 -9.08
N ILE A 9 8.71 0.26 -9.25
CA ILE A 9 8.11 -0.89 -9.92
C ILE A 9 7.08 -0.44 -10.95
N VAL A 10 6.76 -1.35 -11.87
CA VAL A 10 5.62 -1.19 -12.78
C VAL A 10 4.47 -2.01 -12.23
N LEU A 11 3.34 -1.37 -11.99
CA LEU A 11 2.12 -2.05 -11.55
C LEU A 11 1.55 -2.84 -12.72
N THR A 12 1.04 -4.02 -12.42
CA THR A 12 0.39 -4.88 -13.41
C THR A 12 -1.01 -5.19 -12.95
N HIS A 13 -1.94 -5.21 -13.90
CA HIS A 13 -3.27 -5.70 -13.65
C HIS A 13 -3.34 -7.14 -14.13
N THR A 14 -3.61 -8.06 -13.20
CA THR A 14 -4.03 -9.41 -13.56
C THR A 14 -5.55 -9.42 -13.69
N PRO A 15 -6.13 -9.70 -14.87
CA PRO A 15 -7.57 -9.86 -15.00
C PRO A 15 -8.05 -10.95 -14.05
N LEU A 16 -9.14 -10.69 -13.31
CA LEU A 16 -9.83 -11.64 -12.43
C LEU A 16 -9.98 -13.00 -13.13
N GLY A 17 -9.10 -13.96 -12.84
CA GLY A 17 -8.94 -15.05 -13.80
C GLY A 17 -7.98 -16.19 -13.53
N THR A 18 -7.47 -16.39 -12.32
CA THR A 18 -6.75 -17.64 -11.99
C THR A 18 -7.45 -18.35 -10.84
N ARG A 19 -8.45 -19.18 -11.20
CA ARG A 19 -9.10 -20.20 -10.34
C ARG A 19 -8.15 -21.35 -9.96
N GLY A 20 -6.87 -21.06 -9.72
CA GLY A 20 -5.87 -21.99 -9.22
C GLY A 20 -5.33 -21.50 -7.88
N SER A 21 -4.84 -22.41 -7.04
CA SER A 21 -4.03 -22.01 -5.89
C SER A 21 -2.83 -21.22 -6.41
N THR A 22 -2.71 -19.96 -6.00
CA THR A 22 -1.53 -19.17 -6.34
C THR A 22 -0.28 -19.88 -5.78
N PRO A 23 0.80 -20.01 -6.57
CA PRO A 23 1.99 -20.67 -6.08
C PRO A 23 2.57 -19.89 -4.90
N ARG A 24 3.00 -20.58 -3.84
CA ARG A 24 3.79 -19.94 -2.77
C ARG A 24 5.21 -19.75 -3.29
N ILE A 25 5.49 -18.55 -3.78
CA ILE A 25 6.80 -18.13 -4.30
C ILE A 25 7.62 -17.52 -3.15
N HIS A 26 6.95 -16.82 -2.24
CA HIS A 26 7.57 -16.12 -1.12
C HIS A 26 6.57 -15.96 0.03
N ASP A 27 7.01 -15.32 1.10
CA ASP A 27 6.15 -14.79 2.16
C ASP A 27 6.49 -13.30 2.31
N TRP A 28 5.78 -12.45 1.59
CA TRP A 28 5.97 -11.01 1.66
C TRP A 28 4.76 -10.32 2.26
N GLN A 29 5.05 -9.35 3.12
CA GLN A 29 4.08 -8.44 3.68
C GLN A 29 4.55 -7.00 3.52
N LEU A 30 3.62 -6.06 3.56
CA LEU A 30 3.89 -4.64 3.55
C LEU A 30 4.79 -4.28 4.73
N ASP A 31 5.80 -3.46 4.45
CA ASP A 31 6.65 -2.92 5.50
C ASP A 31 6.02 -1.66 6.08
N TRP A 32 5.13 -1.87 7.07
CA TRP A 32 4.43 -0.80 7.79
C TRP A 32 5.36 0.25 8.37
N LYS A 33 6.51 -0.18 8.90
CA LYS A 33 7.49 0.73 9.49
C LYS A 33 8.13 1.59 8.42
N LYS A 34 8.55 0.98 7.32
CA LYS A 34 9.13 1.69 6.18
C LYS A 34 8.12 2.68 5.57
N LEU A 35 6.85 2.28 5.46
CA LEU A 35 5.77 3.13 4.98
C LEU A 35 5.54 4.33 5.91
N ALA A 36 5.50 4.12 7.24
CA ALA A 36 5.32 5.21 8.20
C ALA A 36 6.47 6.22 8.14
N CYS A 37 7.72 5.75 8.08
CA CYS A 37 8.89 6.62 7.92
C CYS A 37 8.82 7.41 6.61
N LEU A 38 8.45 6.77 5.50
CA LEU A 38 8.30 7.45 4.22
C LEU A 38 7.27 8.59 4.30
N ILE A 39 6.12 8.34 4.92
CA ILE A 39 5.06 9.35 5.05
C ILE A 39 5.50 10.49 5.95
N ASP A 40 6.05 10.20 7.13
CA ASP A 40 6.50 11.22 8.08
C ASP A 40 7.58 12.13 7.48
N ASP A 41 8.52 11.54 6.74
CA ASP A 41 9.67 12.25 6.17
C ASP A 41 9.34 13.05 4.90
N ASN A 42 8.24 12.75 4.20
CA ASN A 42 7.96 13.30 2.85
C ASN A 42 6.53 13.85 2.67
N GLN A 43 5.73 13.97 3.73
CA GLN A 43 4.34 14.46 3.65
C GLN A 43 4.19 15.85 3.00
N ASP A 44 5.24 16.66 2.97
CA ASP A 44 5.28 18.01 2.40
C ASP A 44 5.40 18.03 0.86
N VAL A 45 5.78 16.90 0.25
CA VAL A 45 5.91 16.77 -1.21
C VAL A 45 4.87 15.83 -1.83
N MET A 46 4.08 15.15 -1.01
CA MET A 46 3.07 14.16 -1.40
C MET A 46 1.65 14.66 -1.18
N THR A 47 0.72 14.19 -2.01
CA THR A 47 -0.72 14.42 -1.82
C THR A 47 -1.44 13.16 -1.33
N GLN A 48 -0.97 11.97 -1.73
CA GLN A 48 -1.64 10.70 -1.41
C GLN A 48 -0.65 9.55 -1.42
N VAL A 49 -0.89 8.58 -0.55
CA VAL A 49 -0.20 7.29 -0.54
C VAL A 49 -1.23 6.16 -0.48
N GLU A 50 -1.18 5.29 -1.49
CA GLU A 50 -1.96 4.07 -1.58
C GLU A 50 -1.04 2.87 -1.36
N ALA A 51 -1.54 1.81 -0.74
CA ALA A 51 -0.80 0.56 -0.58
C ALA A 51 -1.64 -0.62 -1.05
N GLY A 52 -0.98 -1.67 -1.55
CA GLY A 52 -1.65 -2.86 -2.05
C GLY A 52 -0.66 -3.88 -2.63
N LEU A 53 -1.16 -4.77 -3.48
CA LEU A 53 -0.34 -5.75 -4.18
C LEU A 53 -0.13 -5.33 -5.64
N ALA A 54 1.12 -5.31 -6.11
CA ALA A 54 1.47 -4.76 -7.42
C ALA A 54 0.79 -5.50 -8.59
N GLU A 55 0.59 -6.81 -8.47
CA GLU A 55 0.09 -7.71 -9.52
C GLU A 55 -1.44 -7.76 -9.58
N ASP A 56 -2.13 -7.28 -8.55
CA ASP A 56 -3.58 -7.19 -8.48
C ASP A 56 -4.01 -5.81 -7.99
N TRP A 57 -3.28 -4.78 -8.44
CA TRP A 57 -3.38 -3.44 -7.86
C TRP A 57 -4.82 -2.94 -7.86
N LEU A 58 -5.52 -3.06 -8.99
CA LEU A 58 -6.91 -2.58 -9.12
C LEU A 58 -7.87 -3.18 -8.09
N ASN A 59 -7.63 -4.38 -7.57
CA ASN A 59 -8.53 -5.03 -6.61
C ASN A 59 -7.99 -5.05 -5.17
N THR A 60 -6.72 -4.68 -4.97
CA THR A 60 -6.01 -4.93 -3.70
C THR A 60 -5.36 -3.72 -3.08
N HIS A 61 -5.57 -2.54 -3.67
CA HIS A 61 -5.08 -1.28 -3.14
C HIS A 61 -6.10 -0.62 -2.20
N GLY A 62 -5.60 0.27 -1.35
CA GLY A 62 -6.42 1.17 -0.56
C GLY A 62 -5.61 2.39 -0.15
N THR A 63 -6.30 3.52 0.05
CA THR A 63 -5.66 4.76 0.48
C THR A 63 -5.22 4.64 1.94
N ILE A 64 -3.93 4.85 2.22
CA ILE A 64 -3.35 4.78 3.57
C ILE A 64 -3.22 6.17 4.19
N TRP A 65 -2.87 7.15 3.38
CA TRP A 65 -2.67 8.53 3.80
C TRP A 65 -2.99 9.50 2.67
N ASP A 66 -3.55 10.66 3.00
CA ASP A 66 -3.63 11.81 2.10
C ASP A 66 -3.40 13.12 2.85
N ASN A 67 -3.19 14.20 2.09
CA ASN A 67 -2.91 15.52 2.65
C ASN A 67 -4.14 16.27 3.21
N VAL A 68 -5.35 15.68 3.11
CA VAL A 68 -6.60 16.27 3.60
C VAL A 68 -7.01 15.68 4.95
N GLN A 69 -7.03 14.36 5.05
CA GLN A 69 -7.44 13.58 6.23
C GLN A 69 -6.24 13.07 7.05
N GLY A 70 -5.05 12.98 6.44
CA GLY A 70 -3.92 12.28 7.02
C GLY A 70 -4.12 10.76 6.91
N TYR A 71 -3.81 10.03 7.98
CA TYR A 71 -3.90 8.57 7.97
C TYR A 71 -5.33 8.04 7.98
N HIS A 72 -5.64 7.20 7.00
CA HIS A 72 -6.89 6.47 6.89
C HIS A 72 -6.96 5.31 7.87
N ARG A 73 -8.10 5.19 8.56
CA ARG A 73 -8.34 4.10 9.52
C ARG A 73 -8.87 2.83 8.87
N TYR A 74 -9.54 2.98 7.73
CA TYR A 74 -10.22 1.89 7.05
C TYR A 74 -9.93 1.99 5.55
N PRO A 75 -8.79 1.45 5.08
CA PRO A 75 -8.46 1.45 3.65
C PRO A 75 -9.43 0.62 2.79
N ASN A 76 -10.33 -0.14 3.43
CA ASN A 76 -11.42 -0.90 2.80
C ASN A 76 -12.80 -0.27 3.02
N ASP A 77 -12.87 1.05 3.28
CA ASP A 77 -14.17 1.70 3.38
C ASP A 77 -14.92 1.58 2.06
N ARG A 78 -16.12 0.99 2.10
CA ARG A 78 -17.00 0.71 0.94
C ARG A 78 -17.48 1.95 0.19
N ARG A 79 -17.03 3.14 0.59
CA ARG A 79 -17.28 4.41 -0.07
C ARG A 79 -16.21 4.76 -1.10
N GLU A 80 -15.05 4.09 -1.08
CA GLU A 80 -14.04 4.18 -2.14
C GLU A 80 -14.40 3.28 -3.33
N PHE A 81 -13.78 3.54 -4.49
CA PHE A 81 -14.17 2.96 -5.78
C PHE A 81 -13.87 1.46 -5.88
N ASP A 82 -14.82 0.75 -6.51
CA ASP A 82 -14.86 -0.71 -6.77
C ASP A 82 -14.74 -1.59 -5.53
N ASP A 83 -15.20 -2.84 -5.62
CA ASP A 83 -15.13 -3.89 -4.59
C ASP A 83 -13.67 -4.31 -4.27
N THR A 84 -12.78 -3.34 -4.10
CA THR A 84 -11.37 -3.49 -3.76
C THR A 84 -11.24 -3.87 -2.28
N VAL A 85 -10.35 -4.82 -2.00
CA VAL A 85 -10.02 -5.24 -0.65
C VAL A 85 -8.51 -5.10 -0.50
N PHE A 86 -8.08 -4.16 0.32
CA PHE A 86 -6.71 -3.98 0.75
C PHE A 86 -6.12 -5.28 1.31
N TRP A 87 -5.01 -5.72 0.70
CA TRP A 87 -4.22 -6.85 1.16
C TRP A 87 -2.82 -6.39 1.55
N ALA A 88 -2.43 -6.66 2.79
CA ALA A 88 -1.10 -6.32 3.31
C ALA A 88 -0.05 -7.40 3.09
N ALA A 89 -0.44 -8.62 2.75
CA ALA A 89 0.50 -9.72 2.53
C ALA A 89 0.05 -10.63 1.40
N SER A 90 1.03 -11.28 0.77
CA SER A 90 0.80 -12.24 -0.28
C SER A 90 1.93 -13.25 -0.34
N THR A 91 1.60 -14.47 -0.75
CA THR A 91 2.57 -15.54 -0.98
C THR A 91 3.10 -15.57 -2.42
N TRP A 92 2.61 -14.67 -3.27
CA TRP A 92 2.87 -14.67 -4.71
C TRP A 92 3.06 -13.26 -5.28
N ALA A 93 2.30 -12.28 -4.79
CA ALA A 93 2.32 -10.89 -5.25
C ALA A 93 3.31 -10.03 -4.43
N THR A 94 3.79 -8.95 -5.01
CA THR A 94 4.69 -7.98 -4.41
C THR A 94 3.92 -6.88 -3.70
N PRO A 95 3.98 -6.76 -2.36
CA PRO A 95 3.43 -5.60 -1.67
C PRO A 95 4.14 -4.31 -2.11
N ALA A 96 3.32 -3.32 -2.43
CA ALA A 96 3.73 -2.09 -3.08
C ALA A 96 2.94 -0.88 -2.59
N ILE A 97 3.46 0.29 -2.92
CA ILE A 97 2.79 1.57 -2.68
C ILE A 97 2.78 2.40 -3.96
N VAL A 98 1.76 3.24 -4.09
CA VAL A 98 1.72 4.34 -5.06
C VAL A 98 1.76 5.64 -4.27
N VAL A 99 2.65 6.52 -4.70
CA VAL A 99 2.78 7.86 -4.15
C VAL A 99 2.38 8.84 -5.23
N THR A 100 1.40 9.69 -4.92
CA THR A 100 1.05 10.85 -5.73
C THR A 100 1.68 12.09 -5.13
N PHE A 101 2.38 12.86 -5.97
CA PHE A 101 3.10 14.07 -5.60
C PHE A 101 2.25 15.33 -5.89
N HIS A 102 2.62 16.47 -5.29
CA HIS A 102 1.94 17.76 -5.54
C HIS A 102 1.93 18.21 -7.00
N ASN A 103 2.86 17.72 -7.81
CA ASN A 103 2.90 17.98 -9.25
C ASN A 103 2.02 17.01 -10.07
N GLU A 104 1.10 16.29 -9.40
CA GLU A 104 0.16 15.32 -9.97
C GLU A 104 0.82 14.09 -10.62
N LEU A 105 2.14 13.92 -10.47
CA LEU A 105 2.81 12.70 -10.88
C LEU A 105 2.56 11.60 -9.84
N SER A 106 2.32 10.38 -10.32
CA SER A 106 2.27 9.18 -9.47
C SER A 106 3.44 8.25 -9.78
N ARG A 107 4.04 7.66 -8.74
CA ARG A 107 5.07 6.63 -8.88
C ARG A 107 4.79 5.45 -7.96
N ALA A 108 5.01 4.25 -8.49
CA ALA A 108 4.86 3.01 -7.75
C ALA A 108 6.22 2.50 -7.25
N PHE A 109 6.24 1.97 -6.03
CA PHE A 109 7.42 1.46 -5.38
C PHE A 109 7.14 0.14 -4.69
N SER A 110 8.12 -0.76 -4.66
CA SER A 110 8.03 -1.93 -3.80
C SER A 110 8.21 -1.51 -2.33
N CYS A 111 7.36 -2.05 -1.45
CA CYS A 111 7.38 -1.73 -0.03
C CYS A 111 7.02 -2.98 0.78
N TYR A 112 7.96 -3.93 0.85
CA TYR A 112 7.72 -5.19 1.53
C TYR A 112 8.88 -5.61 2.43
N ARG A 113 8.58 -6.54 3.33
CA ARG A 113 9.51 -7.29 4.16
C ARG A 113 9.10 -8.75 4.18
N LEU A 114 10.01 -9.63 4.60
CA LEU A 114 9.68 -11.04 4.84
C LEU A 114 8.62 -11.14 5.96
N GLY A 115 7.55 -11.87 5.70
CA GLY A 115 6.46 -12.12 6.65
C GLY A 115 5.14 -12.40 5.95
N SER A 116 4.13 -12.78 6.73
CA SER A 116 2.84 -13.24 6.23
C SER A 116 1.66 -12.64 6.99
N ASP A 117 1.87 -11.50 7.64
CA ASP A 117 0.83 -10.79 8.39
C ASP A 117 -0.10 -10.05 7.42
N PRO A 118 -1.35 -10.51 7.23
CA PRO A 118 -2.27 -9.91 6.29
C PRO A 118 -3.01 -8.71 6.88
N ASP A 119 -2.83 -8.43 8.18
CA ASP A 119 -3.62 -7.43 8.88
C ASP A 119 -3.16 -6.02 8.54
N PHE A 120 -4.12 -5.08 8.54
CA PHE A 120 -3.85 -3.66 8.44
C PHE A 120 -3.34 -3.12 9.78
N HIS A 121 -2.23 -2.38 9.75
CA HIS A 121 -1.69 -1.68 10.92
C HIS A 121 -1.86 -0.18 10.73
N TYR A 122 -2.80 0.41 11.47
CA TYR A 122 -3.04 1.86 11.42
C TYR A 122 -1.78 2.64 11.82
N LEU A 123 -1.36 3.56 10.95
CA LEU A 123 -0.11 4.32 11.09
C LEU A 123 -0.30 5.71 11.72
N GLY A 124 -1.53 6.18 11.86
CA GLY A 124 -1.80 7.46 12.49
C GLY A 124 -1.63 7.40 14.00
N PRO A 125 -1.53 8.57 14.67
CA PRO A 125 -1.67 8.62 16.11
C PRO A 125 -3.03 8.00 16.44
N LEU A 126 -3.00 6.80 17.03
CA LEU A 126 -4.15 6.27 17.76
C LEU A 126 -4.44 7.34 18.79
N GLY A 127 -5.41 8.21 18.52
CA GLY A 127 -5.80 9.25 19.46
C GLY A 127 -5.91 8.56 20.82
N ASN A 128 -5.07 8.98 21.77
CA ASN A 128 -4.94 8.34 23.07
C ASN A 128 -6.32 7.92 23.55
N ALA A 129 -6.57 6.61 23.62
CA ALA A 129 -7.53 6.14 24.58
C ALA A 129 -6.84 6.30 25.92
N TYR A 130 -7.21 7.36 26.65
CA TYR A 130 -7.09 7.35 28.09
C TYR A 130 -7.90 6.19 28.66
#